data_AF-A0A1I6KTQ4-F1
#
_entry.id   AF-A0A1I6KTQ4-F1
#
_cell.length_a   1.000
_cell.length_b   1.000
_cell.length_c   1.000
_cell.angle_alpha   90.00
_cell.angle_beta   90.00
_cell.angle_gamma   90.00
#
_symmetry.space_group_name_H-M   'P 1'
#
loop_
_entity.id
_entity.type
_entity.pdbx_description
1 polymer ?
#
loop_
_entity_poly.entity_id
_entity_poly.type
_entity_poly.pdbx_seq_one_letter_code
_entity_poly.pdbx_strand_id
1 'polypeptide(L)'
;MTLISFPSSQRELLIAARGQETQAAFARRLGINRSSLSRYESEQLGIPTAVLNVCLVCISAQLQSGSNPAIQQALRLVRQATQTLERVANKEASGR
;
A
#
# COMPACT_ATOMS: atom_id res chain seq x y z
N MET A 1 12.48 -5.13 5.54
CA MET A 1 11.50 -4.88 4.46
C MET A 1 10.30 -5.76 4.75
N THR A 2 9.17 -5.20 5.19
CA THR A 2 7.92 -5.96 5.26
C THR A 2 7.48 -6.24 3.84
N LEU A 3 7.47 -7.52 3.46
CA LEU A 3 6.88 -7.95 2.19
C LEU A 3 5.40 -7.60 2.25
N ILE A 4 4.99 -6.62 1.45
CA ILE A 4 3.57 -6.32 1.27
C ILE A 4 3.02 -7.49 0.44
N SER A 5 2.42 -8.46 1.12
CA SER A 5 1.70 -9.55 0.44
C SER A 5 0.46 -8.95 -0.19
N PHE A 6 0.43 -8.92 -1.53
CA PHE A 6 -0.77 -8.49 -2.24
C PHE A 6 -1.87 -9.52 -2.04
N PRO A 7 -3.12 -9.09 -1.82
CA PRO A 7 -4.23 -10.01 -1.67
C PRO A 7 -4.42 -10.80 -2.96
N SER A 8 -4.43 -12.12 -2.82
CA SER A 8 -4.61 -13.09 -3.91
C SER A 8 -6.05 -13.62 -3.99
N SER A 9 -6.87 -13.31 -2.98
CA SER A 9 -8.26 -13.73 -2.86
C SER A 9 -9.18 -12.57 -2.48
N GLN A 10 -10.49 -12.75 -2.68
CA GLN A 10 -11.51 -11.78 -2.29
C GLN A 10 -11.49 -11.55 -0.78
N ARG A 11 -11.35 -12.64 -0.01
CA ARG A 11 -11.22 -12.58 1.44
C ARG A 11 -10.02 -11.76 1.86
N GLU A 12 -8.84 -12.02 1.29
CA GLU A 12 -7.63 -11.27 1.60
C GLU A 12 -7.77 -9.79 1.26
N LEU A 13 -8.40 -9.47 0.14
CA LEU A 13 -8.66 -8.09 -0.29
C LEU A 13 -9.54 -7.35 0.73
N LEU A 14 -10.62 -7.98 1.19
CA LEU A 14 -11.52 -7.39 2.20
C LEU A 14 -10.82 -7.20 3.54
N ILE A 15 -10.05 -8.20 3.99
CA ILE A 15 -9.31 -8.13 5.26
C ILE A 15 -8.24 -7.03 5.19
N ALA A 16 -7.50 -6.93 4.09
CA ALA A 16 -6.50 -5.89 3.88
C ALA A 16 -7.13 -4.49 3.81
N ALA A 17 -8.24 -4.33 3.09
CA ALA A 17 -8.94 -3.05 2.98
C ALA A 17 -9.60 -2.61 4.30
N ARG A 18 -10.06 -3.57 5.11
CA ARG A 18 -10.63 -3.33 6.45
C ARG A 18 -9.55 -2.94 7.47
N GLY A 19 -8.37 -3.55 7.39
CA GLY A 19 -7.30 -3.35 8.37
C GLY A 19 -7.77 -3.73 9.78
N GLN A 20 -7.67 -2.79 10.72
CA GLN A 20 -8.03 -2.99 12.12
C GLN A 20 -9.50 -2.67 12.43
N GLU A 21 -10.30 -2.20 11.45
CA GLU A 21 -11.72 -1.94 11.67
C GLU A 21 -12.47 -3.24 11.97
N THR A 22 -13.49 -3.17 12.84
CA THR A 22 -14.40 -4.31 13.02
C THR A 22 -15.24 -4.53 11.76
N GLN A 23 -15.71 -5.76 11.54
CA GLN A 23 -16.58 -6.08 10.40
C GLN A 23 -17.84 -5.19 10.36
N ALA A 24 -18.42 -4.87 11.52
CA ALA A 24 -19.59 -4.00 11.60
C ALA A 24 -19.27 -2.53 11.20
N ALA A 25 -18.13 -2.00 11.64
CA ALA A 25 -17.69 -0.65 11.28
C ALA A 25 -17.37 -0.56 9.78
N PHE A 26 -16.68 -1.56 9.25
CA PHE A 26 -16.33 -1.60 7.83
C PHE A 26 -17.57 -1.73 6.95
N ALA A 27 -18.52 -2.60 7.30
CA ALA A 27 -19.79 -2.73 6.59
C ALA A 27 -20.56 -1.39 6.56
N ARG A 28 -20.60 -0.67 7.68
CA ARG A 28 -21.21 0.66 7.76
C ARG A 28 -20.50 1.67 6.85
N ARG A 29 -19.17 1.67 6.83
CA ARG A 29 -18.36 2.53 5.94
C ARG A 29 -18.61 2.23 4.46
N LEU A 30 -18.81 0.96 4.12
CA LEU A 30 -19.15 0.51 2.77
C LEU A 30 -20.62 0.74 2.40
N GLY A 31 -21.48 1.11 3.35
CA GLY A 31 -22.93 1.24 3.12
C GLY A 31 -23.65 -0.09 2.89
N ILE A 32 -23.12 -1.20 3.43
CA ILE A 32 -23.69 -2.55 3.27
C ILE A 32 -24.03 -3.18 4.63
N ASN A 33 -24.83 -4.25 4.57
CA ASN A 33 -25.14 -5.04 5.76
C ASN A 33 -23.93 -5.87 6.19
N ARG A 34 -23.72 -5.98 7.52
CA ARG A 34 -22.66 -6.84 8.10
C ARG A 34 -22.78 -8.29 7.62
N SER A 35 -23.99 -8.83 7.52
CA SER A 35 -24.21 -10.21 7.05
C SER A 35 -23.75 -10.41 5.60
N SER A 36 -23.96 -9.41 4.74
CA SER A 36 -23.43 -9.44 3.36
C SER A 36 -21.91 -9.46 3.37
N LEU A 37 -21.28 -8.58 4.17
CA LEU A 37 -19.82 -8.56 4.32
C LEU A 37 -19.28 -9.91 4.83
N SER A 38 -19.96 -10.56 5.77
CA SER A 38 -19.57 -11.89 6.26
C SER A 38 -19.60 -12.96 5.16
N ARG A 39 -20.60 -12.94 4.28
CA ARG A 39 -20.69 -13.86 3.14
C ARG A 39 -19.63 -13.58 2.08
N TYR A 40 -19.23 -12.30 1.93
CA TYR A 40 -18.12 -11.92 1.07
C TYR A 40 -16.76 -12.37 1.63
N GLU A 41 -16.50 -12.14 2.93
CA GLU A 41 -15.24 -12.53 3.59
C GLU A 41 -15.10 -14.06 3.70
N SER A 42 -16.20 -14.81 3.72
CA SER A 42 -16.21 -16.29 3.66
C SER A 42 -16.28 -16.85 2.23
N GLU A 43 -16.28 -15.97 1.22
CA GLU A 43 -16.34 -16.32 -0.21
C GLU A 43 -17.56 -17.17 -0.61
N GLN A 44 -18.61 -17.14 0.21
CA GLN A 44 -19.92 -17.72 -0.11
C GLN A 44 -20.67 -16.89 -1.16
N LEU A 45 -20.30 -15.63 -1.34
CA LEU A 45 -20.87 -14.71 -2.32
C LEU A 45 -19.77 -13.82 -2.90
N GLY A 46 -19.84 -13.56 -4.20
CA GLY A 46 -18.95 -12.60 -4.86
C GLY A 46 -19.23 -11.17 -4.41
N ILE A 47 -18.17 -10.36 -4.26
CA ILE A 47 -18.34 -8.94 -3.92
C ILE A 47 -18.93 -8.15 -5.09
N PRO A 48 -19.87 -7.22 -4.83
CA PRO A 48 -20.29 -6.24 -5.82
C PRO A 48 -19.11 -5.35 -6.26
N THR A 49 -19.09 -4.95 -7.53
CA THR A 49 -18.03 -4.09 -8.09
C THR A 49 -17.85 -2.79 -7.32
N ALA A 50 -18.93 -2.20 -6.79
CA ALA A 50 -18.85 -1.00 -5.96
C ALA A 50 -18.01 -1.22 -4.69
N VAL A 51 -18.16 -2.38 -4.03
CA VAL A 51 -17.36 -2.74 -2.84
C VAL A 51 -15.91 -3.01 -3.23
N LEU A 52 -15.69 -3.70 -4.36
CA LEU A 52 -14.37 -3.97 -4.90
C LEU A 52 -13.60 -2.66 -5.14
N ASN A 53 -14.22 -1.69 -5.81
CA ASN A 53 -13.60 -0.40 -6.11
C ASN A 53 -13.19 0.36 -4.83
N VAL A 54 -14.02 0.33 -3.80
CA VAL A 54 -13.67 0.95 -2.50
C VAL A 54 -12.47 0.23 -1.87
N CYS A 55 -12.43 -1.11 -1.91
CA CYS A 55 -11.31 -1.87 -1.36
C CYS A 55 -9.99 -1.56 -2.09
N LEU A 56 -10.03 -1.40 -3.42
CA LEU A 56 -8.87 -1.01 -4.22
C LEU A 56 -8.35 0.38 -3.84
N VAL A 57 -9.25 1.35 -3.63
CA VAL A 57 -8.88 2.69 -3.16
C VAL A 57 -8.20 2.60 -1.78
N CYS A 58 -8.77 1.85 -0.83
CA CYS A 58 -8.18 1.67 0.49
C CYS A 58 -6.76 1.09 0.42
N ILE A 59 -6.55 0.03 -0.37
CA ILE A 59 -5.23 -0.57 -0.52
C ILE A 59 -4.25 0.38 -1.20
N SER A 60 -4.68 1.08 -2.26
CA SER A 60 -3.81 2.06 -2.94
C SER A 60 -3.33 3.16 -1.98
N ALA A 61 -4.21 3.64 -1.10
CA ALA A 61 -3.86 4.65 -0.09
C ALA A 61 -2.88 4.09 0.96
N GLN A 62 -3.03 2.83 1.36
CA GLN A 62 -2.10 2.15 2.28
C GLN A 62 -0.71 1.95 1.64
N LEU A 63 -0.66 1.60 0.35
CA LEU A 63 0.60 1.48 -0.39
C LEU A 63 1.31 2.84 -0.52
N GLN A 64 0.54 3.90 -0.75
CA GLN A 64 1.07 5.26 -0.83
C GLN A 64 1.53 5.79 0.53
N SER A 65 0.82 5.48 1.62
CA SER A 65 1.21 5.91 2.98
C SER A 65 2.47 5.23 3.49
N GLY A 66 2.76 4.00 3.03
CA GLY A 66 4.05 3.33 3.25
C GLY A 66 5.24 4.03 2.56
N SER A 67 4.99 4.89 1.58
CA SER A 67 5.99 5.73 0.94
C SER A 67 6.04 7.09 1.63
N ASN A 68 6.72 7.18 2.78
CA ASN A 68 6.86 8.45 3.48
C ASN A 68 7.58 9.46 2.55
N PRO A 69 6.91 10.54 2.12
CA PRO A 69 7.47 11.47 1.14
C PRO A 69 8.75 12.14 1.64
N ALA A 70 8.91 12.33 2.96
CA ALA A 70 10.13 12.86 3.54
C ALA A 70 11.29 11.86 3.45
N ILE A 71 11.04 10.56 3.63
CA ILE A 71 12.06 9.50 3.50
C ILE A 71 12.47 9.34 2.03
N GLN A 72 11.51 9.40 1.10
CA GLN A 72 11.81 9.40 -0.34
C GLN A 72 12.64 10.61 -0.75
N GLN A 73 12.35 11.77 -0.19
CA GLN A 73 13.13 12.98 -0.42
C GLN A 73 14.55 12.86 0.15
N ALA A 74 14.70 12.35 1.37
CA ALA A 74 16.00 12.11 1.99
C ALA A 74 16.84 11.12 1.17
N LEU A 75 16.26 10.01 0.72
CA LEU A 75 16.94 9.03 -0.15
C LEU A 75 17.40 9.66 -1.48
N ARG A 76 16.59 10.55 -2.06
CA ARG A 76 16.95 11.27 -3.29
C ARG A 76 18.16 12.16 -3.08
N LEU A 77 18.17 12.92 -1.98
CA LEU A 77 19.27 13.82 -1.62
C LEU A 77 20.57 13.03 -1.37
N VAL A 78 20.49 11.91 -0.63
CA VAL A 78 21.66 11.04 -0.38
C VAL A 78 22.23 10.52 -1.70
N ARG A 79 21.40 10.00 -2.62
CA ARG A 79 21.86 9.54 -3.93
C ARG A 79 22.55 10.64 -4.74
N GLN A 80 22.01 11.85 -4.72
CA GLN A 80 22.63 13.00 -5.40
C GLN A 80 23.98 13.38 -4.79
N ALA A 81 24.07 13.38 -3.46
CA ALA A 81 25.33 13.64 -2.76
C ALA A 81 26.38 12.58 -3.11
N THR A 82 26.03 11.29 -3.07
CA THR A 82 26.92 10.18 -3.44
C THR A 82 27.42 10.32 -4.88
N GLN A 83 26.53 10.55 -5.86
CA GLN A 83 26.93 10.75 -7.26
C GLN A 83 27.87 11.94 -7.46
N THR A 84 27.71 12.99 -6.64
CA THR A 84 28.58 14.17 -6.70
C THR A 84 29.97 13.83 -6.16
N LEU A 85 30.03 13.13 -5.02
CA LEU A 85 31.29 12.67 -4.42
C LEU A 85 32.03 11.70 -5.35
N GLU A 86 31.34 10.75 -5.97
CA GLU A 86 31.92 9.82 -6.94
C GLU A 86 32.51 10.56 -8.16
N ARG A 87 31.81 11.58 -8.67
CA ARG A 87 32.32 12.41 -9.77
C ARG A 87 33.58 13.19 -9.36
N VAL A 88 33.60 13.75 -8.17
CA VAL A 88 34.79 14.48 -7.66
C VAL A 88 35.95 13.50 -7.47
N ALA A 89 35.71 12.35 -6.83
CA ALA A 89 36.74 11.33 -6.61
C ALA A 89 37.36 10.84 -7.93
N ASN A 90 36.54 10.61 -8.97
CA ASN A 90 37.03 10.20 -10.30
C ASN A 90 37.84 11.30 -11.00
N LYS A 91 37.48 12.57 -10.79
CA LYS A 91 38.22 13.72 -11.34
C LYS A 91 39.58 13.88 -10.68
N GLU A 92 39.65 13.71 -9.35
CA GLU A 92 40.90 13.71 -8.59
C GLU A 92 41.81 12.54 -8.99
N ALA A 93 41.24 11.36 -9.24
CA ALA A 93 42.00 10.17 -9.65
C ALA A 93 42.57 10.27 -11.09
N SER A 94 41.90 11.01 -11.99
CA SER A 94 42.32 11.18 -13.39
C SER A 94 43.27 12.38 -13.61
N GLY A 95 43.52 13.18 -12.59
CA GLY A 95 44.39 14.36 -12.62
C GLY A 95 45.82 14.11 -12.12
N ARG A 96 46.19 12.85 -11.85
CA ARG A 96 47.57 12.39 -11.63
C ARG A 96 48.08 11.65 -12.85
#